data_AF-X1S219-F1
#
_entry.id   AF-X1S219-F1
#
_cell.length_a   1.000
_cell.length_b   1.000
_cell.length_c   1.000
_cell.angle_alpha   90.00
_cell.angle_beta   90.00
_cell.angle_gamma   90.00
#
_symmetry.space_group_name_H-M   'P 1'
#
loop_
_entity.id
_entity.type
_entity.pdbx_description
1 polymer ?
#
loop_
_entity_poly.entity_id
_entity_poly.type
_entity_poly.pdbx_seq_one_letter_code
_entity_poly.pdbx_strand_id
1 'polypeptide(L)' 'MDKLYGKYVVAKADGTPVDPEAQYLVLRLDTDGCARAAAIFYAACIREEQPGFAFELSRLAKSLGVKSTKLEKTE' A
#
# COMPACT_ATOMS: atom_id res chain seq x y z
N MET A 1 19.05 1.13 -13.28
CA MET A 1 18.03 0.33 -12.57
C MET A 1 18.26 0.33 -11.06
N ASP A 2 19.47 0.63 -10.59
CA ASP A 2 19.93 0.50 -9.19
C ASP A 2 19.14 1.31 -8.15
N LYS A 3 18.38 2.34 -8.56
CA LYS A 3 17.57 3.16 -7.64
C LYS A 3 16.14 2.62 -7.43
N LEU A 4 15.70 1.66 -8.24
CA LEU A 4 14.34 1.13 -8.19
C LEU A 4 14.23 -0.08 -7.25
N TYR A 5 15.25 -0.94 -7.23
CA TYR A 5 15.30 -2.16 -6.42
C TYR A 5 16.32 -2.06 -5.28
N GLY A 6 16.25 -2.99 -4.32
CA GLY A 6 17.29 -3.14 -3.28
C GLY A 6 17.27 -2.12 -2.13
N LYS A 7 16.23 -1.28 -2.03
CA LYS A 7 16.06 -0.34 -0.89
C LYS A 7 15.55 -1.01 0.38
N TYR A 8 14.83 -2.11 0.25
CA TYR A 8 14.19 -2.83 1.35
C TYR A 8 14.53 -4.32 1.25
N VAL A 9 14.74 -4.95 2.41
CA VAL A 9 14.80 -6.41 2.52
C VAL A 9 13.36 -6.93 2.60
N VAL A 10 12.97 -7.77 1.64
CA VAL A 10 11.65 -8.41 1.60
C VAL A 10 11.76 -9.81 2.20
N ALA A 11 10.96 -10.09 3.22
CA ALA A 11 10.86 -11.41 3.85
C ALA A 11 9.40 -11.71 4.18
N LYS A 12 9.02 -12.99 4.16
CA LYS A 12 7.69 -13.41 4.61
C LYS A 12 7.63 -13.40 6.14
N ALA A 13 6.46 -13.08 6.69
CA ALA A 13 6.26 -12.99 8.13
C ALA A 13 6.47 -14.34 8.85
N ASP A 14 6.27 -15.45 8.16
CA ASP A 14 6.48 -16.81 8.67
C ASP A 14 7.95 -17.29 8.55
N GLY A 15 8.85 -16.46 8.04
CA GLY A 15 10.26 -16.79 7.83
C GLY A 15 10.54 -17.70 6.63
N THR A 16 9.52 -18.13 5.89
CA THR A 16 9.74 -18.93 4.68
C THR A 16 10.37 -18.09 3.55
N PRO A 17 11.13 -18.71 2.63
CA PRO A 17 11.75 -17.98 1.53
C PRO A 17 10.72 -17.27 0.64
N VAL A 18 11.09 -16.08 0.17
CA VAL A 18 10.40 -15.43 -0.96
C VAL A 18 10.70 -16.20 -2.25
N ASP A 19 9.82 -16.07 -3.24
CA ASP A 19 10.04 -16.65 -4.57
C ASP A 19 11.23 -15.93 -5.25
N PRO A 20 12.28 -16.63 -5.66
CA PRO A 20 13.46 -16.01 -6.29
C PRO A 20 13.16 -15.35 -7.65
N GLU A 21 12.10 -15.76 -8.35
CA GLU A 21 11.71 -15.16 -9.63
C GLU A 21 10.78 -13.95 -9.46
N ALA A 22 10.25 -13.73 -8.26
CA ALA A 22 9.34 -12.62 -8.00
C ALA A 22 10.07 -11.27 -7.95
N GLN A 23 9.52 -10.28 -8.66
CA GLN A 23 10.00 -8.90 -8.65
C GLN A 23 9.17 -8.08 -7.67
N TYR A 24 9.82 -7.56 -6.61
CA TYR A 24 9.16 -6.77 -5.58
C TYR A 24 9.47 -5.28 -5.72
N LEU A 25 8.43 -4.45 -5.55
CA LEU A 25 8.52 -3.00 -5.44
C LEU A 25 7.72 -2.54 -4.22
N VAL A 26 8.35 -1.73 -3.35
CA VAL A 26 7.70 -1.21 -2.14
C VAL A 26 7.24 0.22 -2.38
N LEU A 27 5.94 0.48 -2.13
CA LEU A 27 5.33 1.81 -2.22
C LEU A 27 4.78 2.24 -0.85
N ARG A 28 4.97 3.50 -0.46
CA ARG A 28 4.55 4.04 0.84
C ARG A 28 3.18 4.70 0.76
N LEU A 29 2.13 4.01 1.24
CA LEU A 29 0.75 4.51 1.17
C LEU A 29 0.49 5.76 2.04
N ASP A 30 1.27 5.97 3.09
CA ASP A 30 1.10 7.09 4.02
C ASP A 30 1.52 8.43 3.40
N THR A 31 2.65 8.47 2.70
CA THR A 31 3.19 9.72 2.13
C THR A 31 2.99 9.88 0.62
N ASP A 32 2.74 8.79 -0.11
CA ASP A 32 2.64 8.81 -1.58
C ASP A 32 1.19 8.68 -2.06
N GLY A 33 0.68 9.74 -2.70
CA GLY A 33 -0.67 9.75 -3.27
C GLY A 33 -0.86 8.81 -4.47
N CYS A 34 0.18 8.64 -5.29
CA CYS A 34 0.15 7.71 -6.42
C CYS A 34 0.14 6.26 -5.93
N ALA A 35 0.89 5.96 -4.86
CA ALA A 35 0.85 4.65 -4.22
C ALA A 35 -0.56 4.30 -3.70
N ARG A 36 -1.25 5.26 -3.09
CA ARG A 36 -2.66 5.06 -2.68
C ARG A 36 -3.59 4.82 -3.86
N ALA A 37 -3.45 5.59 -4.93
CA ALA A 37 -4.26 5.39 -6.14
C ALA A 37 -4.04 3.98 -6.73
N ALA A 38 -2.78 3.53 -6.81
CA ALA A 38 -2.44 2.19 -7.26
C ALA A 38 -3.05 1.10 -6.35
N ALA A 39 -3.00 1.27 -5.03
CA ALA A 39 -3.61 0.33 -4.08
C ALA A 39 -5.15 0.25 -4.22
N ILE A 40 -5.82 1.39 -4.44
CA ILE A 40 -7.28 1.42 -4.67
C ILE A 40 -7.62 0.70 -5.97
N PHE A 41 -6.86 0.94 -7.04
CA PHE A 41 -7.08 0.26 -8.32
C PHE A 41 -6.86 -1.25 -8.20
N TYR A 42 -5.76 -1.67 -7.57
CA TYR A 42 -5.47 -3.07 -7.33
C TYR A 42 -6.58 -3.76 -6.54
N ALA A 43 -7.06 -3.14 -5.45
CA ALA A 43 -8.19 -3.65 -4.69
C ALA A 43 -9.45 -3.86 -5.54
N ALA A 44 -9.70 -3.01 -6.54
CA ALA A 44 -10.82 -3.19 -7.46
C ALA A 44 -10.62 -4.42 -8.38
N CYS A 45 -9.39 -4.65 -8.86
CA CYS A 45 -9.06 -5.79 -9.71
C CYS A 45 -9.23 -7.14 -9.00
N ILE A 46 -8.83 -7.23 -7.73
CA ILE A 46 -8.88 -8.49 -6.96
C ILE A 46 -10.19 -8.72 -6.20
N ARG A 47 -11.18 -7.84 -6.38
CA ARG A 47 -12.41 -7.84 -5.55
C ARG A 47 -13.22 -9.13 -5.65
N GLU A 48 -13.26 -9.76 -6.83
CA GLU A 48 -14.03 -10.99 -7.04
C GLU A 48 -13.32 -12.21 -6.44
N GLU A 49 -12.00 -12.27 -6.57
CA GLU A 49 -11.18 -13.38 -6.06
C GLU A 49 -10.96 -13.29 -4.55
N GLN A 50 -10.78 -12.08 -4.02
CA GLN A 50 -10.39 -11.82 -2.63
C GLN A 50 -11.16 -10.63 -2.03
N PRO A 51 -12.48 -10.74 -1.85
CA PRO A 51 -13.35 -9.62 -1.48
C PRO A 51 -13.00 -8.99 -0.12
N GLY A 52 -12.63 -9.80 0.87
CA GLY A 52 -12.24 -9.30 2.19
C GLY A 52 -10.96 -8.47 2.14
N PHE A 53 -9.92 -9.00 1.49
CA PHE A 53 -8.65 -8.30 1.35
C PHE A 53 -8.78 -7.02 0.50
N ALA A 54 -9.55 -7.08 -0.58
CA ALA A 54 -9.89 -5.92 -1.40
C ALA A 54 -10.56 -4.80 -0.57
N PHE A 55 -11.53 -5.15 0.27
CA PHE A 55 -12.22 -4.20 1.14
C PHE A 55 -11.25 -3.53 2.11
N GLU A 56 -10.43 -4.31 2.81
CA GLU A 56 -9.47 -3.79 3.79
C GLU A 56 -8.41 -2.89 3.15
N LEU A 57 -7.86 -3.30 2.01
CA LEU A 57 -6.85 -2.53 1.28
C LEU A 57 -7.41 -1.19 0.79
N SER A 58 -8.60 -1.19 0.16
CA SER A 58 -9.27 0.04 -0.28
C SER A 58 -9.58 0.96 0.91
N ARG A 59 -10.05 0.41 2.04
CA ARG A 59 -10.33 1.19 3.25
C ARG A 59 -9.08 1.85 3.80
N LEU A 60 -7.98 1.10 3.92
CA LEU A 60 -6.68 1.61 4.38
C LEU A 60 -6.16 2.72 3.46
N ALA A 61 -6.14 2.49 2.16
CA ALA A 61 -5.65 3.48 1.21
C ALA A 61 -6.46 4.79 1.26
N LYS A 62 -7.79 4.72 1.47
CA LYS A 62 -8.64 5.90 1.59
C LYS A 62 -8.45 6.65 2.91
N SER A 63 -8.27 5.95 4.04
CA SER A 63 -8.11 6.59 5.35
C SER A 63 -6.83 7.40 5.44
N LEU A 64 -5.75 6.96 4.77
CA LEU A 64 -4.46 7.65 4.73
C LEU A 64 -4.47 8.95 3.89
N GLY A 65 -5.50 9.17 3.06
CA GLY A 65 -5.67 10.39 2.27
C GLY A 65 -6.29 11.57 3.04
N VAL A 66 -6.86 11.32 4.23
CA VAL A 66 -7.52 12.34 5.04
C VAL A 66 -6.48 12.96 5.97
N LYS A 67 -5.91 14.11 5.59
CA LYS A 67 -5.23 14.97 6.56
C LYS A 67 -6.31 15.51 7.50
N SER A 68 -6.25 15.16 8.78
CA SER A 68 -7.01 15.84 9.82
C SER A 68 -6.58 17.29 9.86
N THR A 69 -7.28 18.16 9.12
CA THR A 69 -7.19 19.60 9.33
C THR A 69 -7.80 19.84 10.71
N LYS A 70 -6.97 19.92 11.76
CA LYS A 70 -7.39 20.53 13.01
C LYS A 70 -7.82 21.95 12.63
N LEU A 71 -9.11 22.25 12.74
CA LEU A 71 -9.55 23.63 12.86
C LEU A 71 -8.95 24.16 14.16
N GLU A 72 -7.85 24.89 14.06
CA GLU A 72 -7.47 25.83 15.10
C GLU A 72 -8.55 26.92 15.11
N LYS A 73 -9.52 26.77 16.01
CA LYS A 73 -10.38 27.88 16.41
C LYS A 73 -9.51 28.80 17.26
N THR A 74 -9.09 29.90 16.66
CA THR A 74 -8.58 31.07 17.38
C THR A 74 -9.79 31.87 17.84
N GLU A 75 -10.11 31.81 19.13
CA GLU A 75 -10.89 32.84 19.86
C GLU A 75 -10.20 33.09 21.20
#